data_AF-A0A2H0CT73-F1
#
_entry.id   AF-A0A2H0CT73-F1
#
_cell.length_a   1.000
_cell.length_b   1.000
_cell.length_c   1.000
_cell.angle_alpha   90.00
_cell.angle_beta   90.00
_cell.angle_gamma   90.00
#
_symmetry.space_group_name_H-M   'P 1'
#
loop_
_entity.id
_entity.type
_entity.pdbx_description
1 polymer ?
#
loop_
_entity_poly.entity_id
_entity_poly.type
_entity_poly.pdbx_seq_one_letter_code
_entity_poly.pdbx_strand_id
1 'polypeptide(L)'
;MKKKNITSISLEEAKKKKGKTRKDAPPGPPLPDDFWKYAKVVCPDRPKKTTTIRFDADILDWFKAQGRGYQTRMNAVLRSYYEAHKPTPKS
;
A
#
# COMPACT_ATOMS: atom_id res chain seq x y z
N MET A 1 8.68 -19.91 -10.21
CA MET A 1 8.09 -19.62 -8.86
C MET A 1 6.90 -18.67 -9.04
N LYS A 2 5.68 -19.09 -8.66
CA LYS A 2 4.41 -18.38 -8.93
C LYS A 2 4.29 -17.07 -8.11
N LYS A 3 4.05 -15.93 -8.78
CA LYS A 3 3.78 -14.61 -8.17
C LYS A 3 2.37 -14.58 -7.57
N LYS A 4 2.22 -14.77 -6.25
CA LYS A 4 0.92 -14.91 -5.56
C LYS A 4 0.27 -13.60 -5.06
N ASN A 5 0.86 -12.43 -5.33
CA ASN A 5 0.40 -11.16 -4.73
C ASN A 5 -0.11 -10.10 -5.73
N ILE A 6 -0.11 -10.39 -7.03
CA ILE A 6 -0.81 -9.57 -8.02
C ILE A 6 -2.10 -10.33 -8.33
N THR A 7 -3.22 -9.90 -7.74
CA THR A 7 -4.53 -10.43 -8.11
C THR A 7 -4.80 -9.98 -9.55
N SER A 8 -4.67 -10.89 -10.51
CA SER A 8 -5.12 -10.65 -11.88
C SER A 8 -6.66 -10.65 -11.84
N ILE A 9 -7.22 -9.46 -11.75
CA ILE A 9 -8.67 -9.27 -11.77
C ILE A 9 -9.06 -9.12 -13.24
N SER A 10 -10.10 -9.82 -13.69
CA SER A 10 -10.62 -9.64 -15.05
C SER A 10 -11.20 -8.23 -15.25
N LEU A 11 -11.25 -7.74 -16.49
CA LEU A 11 -11.83 -6.43 -16.81
C LEU A 11 -13.29 -6.32 -16.31
N GLU A 12 -14.04 -7.41 -16.39
CA GLU A 12 -15.42 -7.51 -15.91
C GLU A 12 -15.52 -7.38 -14.38
N GLU A 13 -14.63 -8.05 -13.64
CA GLU A 13 -14.58 -7.94 -12.18
C GLU A 13 -14.08 -6.56 -11.72
N ALA A 14 -13.19 -5.92 -12.47
CA ALA A 14 -12.72 -4.56 -12.19
C ALA A 14 -13.84 -3.54 -12.37
N LYS A 15 -14.65 -3.65 -13.43
CA LYS A 15 -15.82 -2.79 -13.67
C LYS A 15 -16.90 -2.94 -12.59
N LYS A 16 -17.07 -4.15 -12.03
CA LYS A 16 -18.05 -4.41 -10.95
C LYS A 16 -17.62 -3.91 -9.58
N LYS A 17 -16.33 -3.61 -9.36
CA LYS A 17 -15.85 -3.07 -8.09
C LYS A 17 -16.33 -1.63 -7.93
N LYS A 18 -17.23 -1.42 -6.97
CA LYS A 18 -17.71 -0.10 -6.56
C LYS A 18 -16.51 0.76 -6.15
N GLY A 19 -16.28 1.85 -6.87
CA GLY A 19 -15.25 2.83 -6.53
C GLY A 19 -15.49 3.39 -5.11
N LYS A 20 -14.43 3.59 -4.34
CA LYS A 20 -14.50 4.23 -3.01
C LYS A 20 -14.61 5.76 -3.12
N THR A 21 -15.37 6.24 -4.11
CA THR A 21 -15.57 7.68 -4.32
C THR A 21 -16.67 8.17 -3.39
N ARG A 22 -16.54 9.38 -2.83
CA ARG A 22 -17.62 10.03 -2.09
C ARG A 22 -18.85 10.17 -3.01
N LYS A 23 -20.06 10.01 -2.46
CA LYS A 23 -21.32 10.11 -3.23
C LYS A 23 -21.44 11.44 -3.98
N ASP A 24 -20.92 12.52 -3.39
CA ASP A 24 -21.01 13.89 -3.93
C ASP A 24 -19.67 14.36 -4.52
N ALA A 25 -18.97 13.47 -5.23
CA ALA A 25 -17.78 13.86 -5.98
C ALA A 25 -18.21 14.42 -7.35
N PRO A 26 -17.77 15.63 -7.73
CA PRO A 26 -18.01 16.11 -9.08
C PRO A 26 -17.37 15.15 -10.09
N PRO A 27 -17.96 14.98 -11.29
CA PRO A 27 -17.33 14.23 -12.37
C PRO A 27 -15.92 14.77 -12.61
N GLY A 28 -14.92 13.88 -12.57
CA GLY A 28 -13.56 14.26 -12.90
C GLY A 28 -13.45 14.64 -14.38
N PRO A 29 -12.53 15.53 -14.76
CA PRO A 29 -12.24 15.79 -16.17
C PRO A 29 -11.85 14.48 -16.87
N PRO A 30 -12.25 14.29 -18.14
CA PRO A 30 -11.83 13.13 -18.91
C PRO A 30 -10.30 13.08 -18.99
N LEU A 31 -9.73 11.89 -18.83
CA LEU A 31 -8.29 11.70 -19.01
C LEU A 31 -7.97 11.83 -20.50
N PRO A 32 -6.91 12.59 -20.88
CA PRO A 32 -6.48 12.67 -22.26
C PRO A 32 -6.01 11.29 -22.76
N ASP A 33 -6.15 11.03 -24.06
CA ASP A 33 -5.80 9.73 -24.65
C ASP A 33 -4.33 9.34 -24.40
N ASP A 34 -3.45 10.34 -24.31
CA ASP A 34 -2.02 10.18 -24.01
C ASP A 34 -1.68 10.01 -22.52
N PHE A 35 -2.66 10.03 -21.62
CA PHE A 35 -2.44 9.98 -20.17
C PHE A 35 -1.59 8.76 -19.76
N TRP A 36 -1.85 7.60 -20.36
CA TRP A 36 -1.13 6.36 -20.05
C TRP A 36 0.25 6.27 -20.71
N LYS A 37 0.54 7.09 -21.73
CA LYS A 37 1.80 7.07 -22.48
C LYS A 37 3.00 7.47 -21.63
N TYR A 38 2.78 8.34 -20.64
CA TYR A 38 3.82 8.86 -19.74
C TYR A 38 3.61 8.45 -18.28
N ALA A 39 2.61 7.62 -17.99
CA ALA A 39 2.30 7.20 -16.64
C ALA A 39 3.46 6.35 -16.08
N LYS A 40 4.20 6.89 -15.11
CA LYS A 40 5.26 6.16 -14.40
C LYS A 40 4.62 5.17 -13.43
N VAL A 41 4.62 3.88 -13.79
CA VAL A 41 4.22 2.82 -12.87
C VAL A 41 5.28 2.73 -11.77
N VAL A 42 4.96 3.28 -10.59
CA VAL A 42 5.80 3.13 -9.39
C VAL A 42 5.51 1.76 -8.78
N CYS A 43 6.24 0.76 -9.25
CA CYS A 43 6.33 -0.51 -8.56
C CYS A 43 7.16 -0.29 -7.29
N PRO A 44 6.67 -0.63 -6.08
CA PRO A 44 7.54 -0.61 -4.91
C PRO A 44 8.72 -1.57 -5.14
N ASP A 45 9.94 -1.06 -5.10
CA ASP A 45 11.18 -1.75 -5.51
C ASP A 45 11.44 -3.07 -4.77
N ARG A 46 10.78 -3.28 -3.62
CA ARG A 46 10.93 -4.50 -2.83
C ARG A 46 9.58 -5.03 -2.37
N PRO A 47 9.23 -6.28 -2.71
CA PRO A 47 8.06 -6.93 -2.16
C PRO A 47 8.21 -7.03 -0.64
N LYS A 48 7.15 -6.68 0.09
CA LYS A 48 7.09 -6.90 1.54
C LYS A 48 7.26 -8.40 1.81
N LYS A 49 8.18 -8.75 2.70
CA LYS A 49 8.35 -10.14 3.15
C LYS A 49 7.30 -10.41 4.22
N THR A 50 6.53 -11.48 4.05
CA THR A 50 5.62 -11.96 5.09
C THR A 50 6.44 -12.71 6.13
N THR A 51 6.46 -12.22 7.36
CA THR A 51 7.16 -12.84 8.48
C THR A 51 6.22 -12.86 9.69
N THR A 52 6.20 -13.98 10.41
CA THR A 52 5.45 -14.11 11.66
C THR A 52 6.31 -13.55 12.79
N ILE A 53 5.97 -12.34 13.25
CA ILE A 53 6.62 -11.67 14.38
C ILE A 53 5.61 -11.61 15.53
N ARG A 54 6.09 -11.81 16.76
CA ARG A 54 5.28 -11.61 17.97
C ARG A 54 5.43 -10.15 18.40
N PHE A 55 4.30 -9.51 18.64
CA PHE A 55 4.22 -8.17 19.22
C PHE A 55 3.50 -8.29 20.56
N ASP A 56 3.79 -7.37 21.47
CA ASP A 56 3.04 -7.27 22.73
C ASP A 56 1.56 -6.94 22.44
N ALA A 57 0.69 -7.46 23.31
CA ALA A 57 -0.76 -7.40 23.10
C ALA A 57 -1.29 -5.95 23.14
N ASP A 58 -0.75 -5.14 24.06
CA ASP A 58 -1.06 -3.73 24.23
C ASP A 58 -0.73 -2.89 22.99
N ILE A 59 0.43 -3.11 22.38
CA ILE A 59 0.85 -2.44 21.14
C ILE A 59 -0.10 -2.81 20.00
N LEU A 60 -0.43 -4.10 19.87
CA LEU A 60 -1.35 -4.56 18.83
C LEU A 60 -2.74 -3.94 18.99
N ASP A 61 -3.25 -3.88 20.22
CA ASP A 61 -4.58 -3.36 20.49
C ASP A 61 -4.64 -1.84 20.28
N TRP A 62 -3.59 -1.11 20.68
CA TRP A 62 -3.44 0.31 20.36
C TRP A 62 -3.47 0.57 18.86
N PHE A 63 -2.71 -0.18 18.07
CA PHE A 63 -2.69 -0.03 16.61
C PHE A 63 -4.03 -0.42 15.97
N LYS A 64 -4.68 -1.50 16.44
CA LYS A 64 -6.01 -1.90 15.96
C LYS A 64 -7.08 -0.87 16.25
N ALA A 65 -7.03 -0.21 17.40
CA ALA A 65 -7.97 0.86 17.78
C ALA A 65 -7.94 2.03 16.78
N GLN A 66 -6.83 2.24 16.07
CA GLN A 66 -6.70 3.25 15.02
C GLN A 66 -7.39 2.90 13.69
N GLY A 67 -7.98 1.70 13.59
CA GLY A 67 -8.80 1.27 12.48
C GLY A 67 -8.04 0.61 11.33
N ARG A 68 -8.63 0.69 10.13
CA ARG A 68 -8.16 -0.04 8.95
C ARG A 68 -6.77 0.42 8.54
N GLY A 69 -5.87 -0.54 8.29
CA GLY A 69 -4.50 -0.26 7.86
C GLY A 69 -3.49 -0.14 8.99
N TYR A 70 -3.84 -0.60 10.21
CA TYR A 70 -2.93 -0.63 11.35
C TYR A 70 -1.57 -1.29 11.05
N GLN A 71 -1.55 -2.37 10.27
CA GLN A 71 -0.31 -3.03 9.83
C GLN A 71 0.58 -2.11 8.98
N THR A 72 -0.01 -1.27 8.13
CA THR A 72 0.72 -0.30 7.31
C THR A 72 1.34 0.79 8.19
N ARG A 73 0.62 1.25 9.22
CA ARG A 73 1.12 2.23 10.18
C ARG A 73 2.24 1.66 11.03
N MET A 74 2.06 0.45 11.55
CA MET A 74 3.10 -0.28 12.30
C MET A 74 4.36 -0.44 11.46
N ASN A 75 4.23 -0.82 10.18
CA ASN A 75 5.36 -0.89 9.27
C ASN A 75 6.02 0.48 9.02
N ALA A 76 5.26 1.57 8.97
CA ALA A 76 5.81 2.91 8.81
C ALA A 76 6.64 3.35 10.02
N VAL A 77 6.18 3.06 11.24
CA VAL A 77 6.92 3.33 12.50
C VAL A 77 8.20 2.51 12.56
N LEU A 78 8.14 1.22 12.25
CA LEU A 78 9.33 0.37 12.19
C LEU A 78 10.33 0.87 11.14
N ARG A 79 9.82 1.37 10.00
CA ARG A 79 10.63 1.92 8.92
C ARG A 79 11.35 3.20 9.34
N SER A 80 10.66 4.12 10.00
CA SER A 80 11.28 5.38 10.46
C SER A 80 12.35 5.10 11.51
N TYR A 81 12.10 4.18 12.44
CA TYR A 81 13.10 3.76 13.42
C TYR A 81 14.32 3.12 12.74
N TYR A 82 14.10 2.21 11.81
CA TYR A 82 15.17 1.58 11.02
C TYR A 82 15.99 2.63 10.23
N GLU A 83 15.34 3.60 9.59
CA GLU A 83 16.03 4.62 8.81
C GLU A 83 16.82 5.62 9.67
N ALA A 84 16.37 5.88 10.90
CA ALA A 84 17.11 6.70 11.86
C ALA A 84 18.35 6.00 12.42
N HIS A 85 18.33 4.67 12.53
CA HIS A 85 19.40 3.87 13.15
C HIS A 85 20.26 3.11 12.15
N LYS A 86 19.94 3.15 10.85
CA LYS A 86 20.81 2.55 9.84
C LYS A 86 22.13 3.31 9.87
N PRO A 87 23.29 2.63 10.00
CA PRO A 87 24.56 3.29 9.79
C PRO A 87 24.56 3.85 8.37
N THR A 88 24.80 5.15 8.23
CA THR A 88 25.05 5.74 6.92
C THR A 88 26.23 4.99 6.31
N PRO A 89 26.14 4.47 5.08
CA PRO A 89 27.31 3.94 4.42
C PRO A 89 28.35 5.06 4.39
N LYS A 90 29.52 4.83 4.99
CA LYS A 90 30.69 5.71 4.82
C LYS A 90 30.94 5.78 3.32
N SER A 91 30.77 6.97 2.75
CA SER A 91 31.17 7.26 1.37
C SER A 91 32.68 7.28 1.25
#